data_AF-R9JUY9-F1
#
_entry.id   AF-R9JUY9-F1
#
_cell.length_a   1.000
_cell.length_b   1.000
_cell.length_c   1.000
_cell.angle_alpha   90.00
_cell.angle_beta   90.00
_cell.angle_gamma   90.00
#
_symmetry.space_group_name_H-M   'P 1'
#
loop_
_entity.id
_entity.type
_entity.pdbx_description
1 polymer ?
#
loop_
_entity_poly.entity_id
_entity_poly.type
_entity_poly.pdbx_seq_one_letter_code
_entity_poly.pdbx_strand_id
1 'polypeptide(L)'
;MVLVEDVLREGDVLLVTELDRLGRNKRDTMEQIRKLQSRDVRLMVLELPTTLMDLSKMDNSMACLMMETINNMMLELYASISESEIQKKEKRQHEGIAMKKLRGEWDDYGRPPAIKGEEFF
;
A
#
# COMPACT_ATOMS: atom_id res chain seq x y z
N MET A 1 -11.56 -9.06 6.18
CA MET A 1 -12.84 -8.38 6.41
C MET A 1 -13.94 -9.39 6.10
N VAL A 2 -14.88 -9.65 7.03
CA VAL A 2 -15.82 -10.79 6.99
C VAL A 2 -16.67 -10.86 5.71
N LEU A 3 -16.92 -9.71 5.05
CA LEU A 3 -17.66 -9.66 3.78
C LEU A 3 -16.92 -10.26 2.57
N VAL A 4 -15.59 -10.21 2.54
CA VAL A 4 -14.81 -10.65 1.36
C VAL A 4 -14.67 -12.18 1.33
N GLU A 5 -14.65 -12.81 2.49
CA GLU A 5 -14.32 -14.24 2.61
C GLU A 5 -15.54 -15.14 2.51
N ASP A 6 -16.73 -14.71 2.97
CA ASP A 6 -17.92 -15.56 3.08
C ASP A 6 -19.02 -15.30 2.03
N VAL A 7 -18.96 -14.20 1.27
CA VAL A 7 -20.08 -13.78 0.38
C VAL A 7 -19.70 -13.74 -1.10
N LEU A 8 -18.49 -13.27 -1.44
CA LEU A 8 -18.09 -13.05 -2.83
C LEU A 8 -17.77 -14.36 -3.56
N ARG A 9 -18.32 -14.49 -4.77
CA ARG A 9 -18.13 -15.60 -5.69
C ARG A 9 -17.41 -15.13 -6.95
N GLU A 10 -16.94 -16.11 -7.72
CA GLU A 10 -16.34 -15.88 -9.04
C GLU A 10 -17.28 -15.10 -9.94
N GLY A 11 -16.76 -14.04 -10.59
CA GLY A 11 -17.55 -13.14 -11.44
C GLY A 11 -18.33 -12.05 -10.70
N ASP A 12 -18.30 -12.00 -9.37
CA ASP A 12 -18.92 -10.92 -8.62
C ASP A 12 -18.15 -9.61 -8.76
N VAL A 13 -18.86 -8.51 -8.51
CA VAL A 13 -18.32 -7.15 -8.55
C VAL A 13 -18.32 -6.57 -7.14
N LEU A 14 -17.13 -6.20 -6.64
CA LEU A 14 -16.97 -5.49 -5.39
C LEU A 14 -16.81 -3.98 -5.67
N LEU A 15 -17.81 -3.20 -5.28
CA LEU A 15 -17.77 -1.73 -5.36
C LEU A 15 -17.28 -1.14 -4.04
N VAL A 16 -16.23 -0.31 -4.09
CA VAL A 16 -15.70 0.44 -2.94
C VAL A 16 -15.52 1.91 -3.29
N THR A 17 -15.61 2.78 -2.27
CA THR A 17 -15.38 4.23 -2.46
C THR A 17 -13.90 4.52 -2.70
N GLU A 18 -13.04 3.96 -1.84
CA GLU A 18 -11.60 4.18 -1.78
C GLU A 18 -10.93 2.82 -1.52
N LEU A 19 -9.72 2.63 -2.04
CA LEU A 19 -8.97 1.38 -1.86
C LEU A 19 -8.48 1.15 -0.42
N ASP A 20 -8.30 2.21 0.36
CA ASP A 20 -7.96 2.12 1.79
C ASP A 20 -9.05 1.44 2.64
N ARG A 21 -10.24 1.21 2.09
CA ARG A 21 -11.31 0.44 2.74
C ARG A 21 -11.08 -1.07 2.73
N LEU A 22 -10.13 -1.55 1.94
CA LEU A 22 -9.87 -2.99 1.80
C LEU A 22 -8.97 -3.55 2.91
N GLY A 23 -8.06 -2.76 3.47
CA GLY A 23 -7.04 -3.26 4.39
C GLY A 23 -6.65 -2.28 5.50
N ARG A 24 -6.02 -2.79 6.56
CA ARG A 24 -5.57 -1.98 7.71
C ARG A 24 -4.27 -1.20 7.45
N ASN A 25 -3.50 -1.69 6.50
CA ASN A 25 -2.25 -1.10 6.06
C ASN A 25 -2.04 -1.46 4.58
N LYS A 26 -1.11 -0.77 3.93
CA LYS A 26 -0.86 -0.94 2.48
C LYS A 26 -0.51 -2.37 2.10
N ARG A 27 0.20 -3.11 2.96
CA ARG A 27 0.56 -4.50 2.71
C ARG A 27 -0.67 -5.40 2.70
N ASP A 28 -1.56 -5.19 3.68
CA ASP A 28 -2.85 -5.88 3.77
C ASP A 28 -3.73 -5.53 2.57
N THR A 29 -3.86 -4.25 2.20
CA THR A 29 -4.61 -3.81 1.02
C THR A 29 -4.11 -4.49 -0.27
N MET A 30 -2.79 -4.54 -0.51
CA MET A 30 -2.23 -5.24 -1.66
C MET A 30 -2.54 -6.75 -1.64
N GLU A 31 -2.50 -7.38 -0.46
CA GLU A 31 -2.84 -8.80 -0.33
C GLU A 31 -4.33 -9.05 -0.63
N GLN A 32 -5.22 -8.16 -0.18
CA GLN A 32 -6.66 -8.25 -0.49
C GLN A 32 -6.94 -8.07 -1.98
N ILE A 33 -6.30 -7.11 -2.64
CA ILE A 33 -6.45 -6.91 -4.10
C ILE A 33 -6.02 -8.17 -4.86
N ARG A 34 -4.87 -8.76 -4.49
CA ARG A 34 -4.40 -10.03 -5.08
C ARG A 34 -5.37 -11.19 -4.83
N LYS A 35 -5.96 -11.27 -3.64
CA LYS A 35 -6.97 -12.29 -3.32
C LYS A 35 -8.22 -12.15 -4.19
N LEU A 36 -8.72 -10.93 -4.35
CA LEU A 36 -9.88 -10.65 -5.21
C LEU A 36 -9.60 -11.04 -6.67
N GLN A 37 -8.42 -10.71 -7.19
CA GLN A 37 -7.98 -11.11 -8.53
C GLN A 37 -7.90 -12.64 -8.67
N SER A 38 -7.33 -13.34 -7.69
CA SER A 38 -7.22 -14.81 -7.74
C SER A 38 -8.58 -15.53 -7.68
N ARG A 39 -9.63 -14.85 -7.24
CA ARG A 39 -11.01 -15.35 -7.19
C ARG A 39 -11.87 -14.89 -8.38
N ASP A 40 -11.26 -14.24 -9.37
CA ASP A 40 -11.94 -13.61 -10.51
C ASP A 40 -13.07 -12.65 -10.08
N VAL A 41 -12.84 -11.92 -8.99
CA VAL A 41 -13.75 -10.89 -8.49
C VAL A 41 -13.32 -9.54 -9.05
N ARG A 42 -14.25 -8.86 -9.72
CA ARG A 42 -14.00 -7.53 -10.27
C ARG A 42 -14.05 -6.47 -9.18
N LEU A 43 -12.94 -5.79 -8.94
CA LEU A 43 -12.88 -4.64 -8.03
C LEU A 43 -13.19 -3.34 -8.79
N MET A 44 -14.20 -2.60 -8.33
CA MET A 44 -14.57 -1.28 -8.84
C MET A 44 -14.37 -0.24 -7.74
N VAL A 45 -13.57 0.78 -8.01
CA VAL A 45 -13.21 1.84 -7.06
C VAL A 45 -13.71 3.17 -7.60
N LEU A 46 -14.53 3.88 -6.83
CA LEU A 46 -15.12 5.14 -7.28
C LEU A 46 -14.06 6.23 -7.54
N GLU A 47 -12.97 6.24 -6.79
CA GLU A 47 -11.87 7.21 -6.98
C GLU A 47 -11.03 6.93 -8.24
N LEU A 48 -11.12 5.72 -8.82
CA LEU A 48 -10.34 5.31 -9.99
C LEU A 48 -11.28 4.97 -11.15
N PRO A 49 -11.63 5.97 -11.99
CA PRO A 49 -12.63 5.82 -13.05
C PRO A 49 -12.23 4.79 -14.11
N THR A 50 -10.95 4.45 -14.22
CA THR A 50 -10.45 3.34 -15.06
C THR A 50 -11.04 2.00 -14.68
N THR A 51 -11.32 1.76 -13.39
CA THR A 51 -11.97 0.51 -12.91
C THR A 51 -13.46 0.45 -13.23
N LEU A 52 -14.09 1.61 -13.41
CA LEU A 52 -15.52 1.75 -13.66
C LEU A 52 -15.90 1.56 -15.13
N MET A 53 -14.91 1.44 -16.03
CA MET A 53 -15.16 1.25 -17.45
C MET A 53 -16.02 0.01 -17.70
N ASP A 54 -17.07 0.17 -18.52
CA ASP A 54 -17.96 -0.92 -18.87
C ASP A 54 -17.31 -1.79 -19.95
N LEU A 55 -16.83 -2.96 -19.54
CA LEU A 55 -16.17 -3.93 -20.42
C LEU A 55 -17.17 -4.89 -21.08
N SER A 56 -18.46 -4.83 -20.75
CA SER A 56 -19.50 -5.74 -21.26
C SER A 56 -19.74 -5.62 -22.77
N LYS A 57 -19.34 -4.50 -23.38
CA LYS A 57 -19.49 -4.23 -24.82
C LYS A 57 -18.26 -4.59 -25.65
N MET A 58 -17.17 -5.01 -25.01
CA MET A 58 -15.97 -5.48 -25.69
C MET A 58 -16.05 -7.00 -25.93
N ASP A 59 -15.28 -7.47 -26.92
CA ASP A 59 -15.09 -8.90 -27.09
C ASP A 59 -14.46 -9.50 -25.83
N ASN A 60 -14.82 -10.74 -25.50
CA ASN A 60 -14.33 -11.39 -24.28
C ASN A 60 -12.79 -11.38 -24.17
N SER A 61 -12.08 -11.47 -25.30
CA SER A 61 -10.61 -11.40 -25.34
C SER A 61 -10.04 -10.04 -24.93
N MET A 62 -10.53 -8.91 -25.46
CA MET A 62 -10.05 -7.60 -25.01
C MET A 62 -10.55 -7.24 -23.62
N ALA A 63 -11.78 -7.64 -23.27
CA ALA A 63 -12.30 -7.41 -21.92
C ALA A 63 -11.40 -8.04 -20.86
N CYS A 64 -10.99 -9.30 -21.04
CA CYS A 64 -10.06 -9.99 -20.13
C CYS A 64 -8.69 -9.29 -20.08
N LEU A 65 -8.11 -8.96 -21.24
CA LEU A 65 -6.81 -8.28 -21.31
C LEU A 65 -6.83 -6.90 -20.63
N MET A 66 -7.91 -6.15 -20.82
CA MET A 66 -8.09 -4.84 -20.18
C MET A 66 -8.28 -4.97 -18.66
N MET A 67 -9.08 -5.94 -18.19
CA MET A 67 -9.20 -6.21 -16.76
C MET A 67 -7.84 -6.53 -16.14
N GLU A 68 -7.08 -7.43 -16.76
CA GLU A 68 -5.74 -7.80 -16.30
C GLU A 68 -4.79 -6.59 -16.28
N THR A 69 -4.83 -5.75 -17.31
CA THR A 69 -4.00 -4.55 -17.40
C THR A 69 -4.35 -3.52 -16.33
N ILE A 70 -5.65 -3.26 -16.11
CA ILE A 70 -6.12 -2.35 -15.05
C ILE A 70 -5.69 -2.89 -13.68
N ASN A 71 -5.86 -4.19 -13.47
CA ASN A 71 -5.47 -4.87 -12.24
C ASN A 71 -3.96 -4.77 -11.95
N ASN A 72 -3.12 -4.97 -12.95
CA ASN A 72 -1.68 -4.83 -12.81
C ASN A 72 -1.28 -3.37 -12.56
N MET A 73 -1.87 -2.41 -13.27
CA MET A 73 -1.66 -0.98 -13.00
C MET A 73 -2.05 -0.59 -11.58
N MET A 74 -3.16 -1.11 -11.04
CA MET A 74 -3.59 -0.87 -9.66
C MET A 74 -2.53 -1.31 -8.65
N LEU A 75 -2.01 -2.51 -8.85
CA LEU A 75 -0.95 -3.06 -7.99
C LEU A 75 0.34 -2.24 -8.09
N GLU A 76 0.74 -1.85 -9.31
CA GLU A 76 1.94 -1.03 -9.54
C GLU A 76 1.81 0.37 -8.93
N LEU A 77 0.68 1.04 -9.11
CA LEU A 77 0.39 2.33 -8.48
C LEU A 77 0.52 2.23 -6.96
N TYR A 78 -0.06 1.20 -6.35
CA TYR A 78 0.03 0.99 -4.91
C TYR A 78 1.45 0.71 -4.43
N ALA A 79 2.19 -0.11 -5.16
CA ALA A 79 3.58 -0.39 -4.86
C ALA A 79 4.43 0.89 -4.94
N SER A 80 4.23 1.71 -5.98
CA SER A 80 4.93 2.98 -6.19
C SER A 80 4.65 3.98 -5.07
N ILE A 81 3.38 4.14 -4.67
CA ILE A 81 3.00 5.02 -3.56
C ILE A 81 3.62 4.55 -2.25
N SER A 82 3.64 3.23 -2.02
CA SER A 82 4.26 2.63 -0.82
C SER A 82 5.76 2.91 -0.77
N GLU A 83 6.46 2.73 -1.89
CA GLU A 83 7.90 2.98 -2.00
C GLU A 83 8.23 4.47 -1.83
N SER A 84 7.48 5.35 -2.49
CA SER A 84 7.67 6.81 -2.40
C SER A 84 7.56 7.32 -0.97
N GLU A 85 6.61 6.82 -0.19
CA GLU A 85 6.47 7.18 1.21
C GLU A 85 7.63 6.69 2.09
N ILE A 86 8.11 5.46 1.85
CA ILE A 86 9.28 4.91 2.55
C ILE A 86 10.49 5.80 2.29
N GLN A 87 10.79 6.08 1.01
CA GLN A 87 11.89 6.95 0.62
C GLN A 87 11.77 8.36 1.24
N LYS A 88 10.55 8.92 1.26
CA LYS A 88 10.29 10.22 1.88
C LYS A 88 10.54 10.22 3.38
N LYS A 89 10.19 9.14 4.07
CA LYS A 89 10.43 8.97 5.52
C LYS A 89 11.92 8.84 5.80
N GLU A 90 12.64 8.00 5.05
CA GLU A 90 14.09 7.82 5.18
C GLU A 90 14.85 9.12 4.92
N LYS A 91 14.49 9.84 3.85
CA LYS A 91 15.07 11.15 3.52
C LYS A 91 14.93 12.13 4.68
N ARG A 92 13.72 12.29 5.22
CA ARG A 92 13.47 13.19 6.36
C ARG A 92 14.22 12.76 7.61
N GLN A 93 14.32 11.46 7.87
CA GLN A 93 15.08 10.94 9.00
C GLN A 93 16.57 11.28 8.85
N HIS A 94 17.12 11.07 7.65
CA HIS A 94 18.52 11.39 7.35
C HIS A 94 18.81 12.88 7.49
N GLU A 95 17.93 13.74 6.96
CA GLU A 95 18.01 15.19 7.09
C GLU A 95 17.94 15.62 8.58
N GLY A 96 17.03 15.04 9.36
CA GLY A 96 16.92 15.30 10.79
C GLY A 96 18.18 14.90 11.58
N ILE A 97 18.74 13.73 11.29
CA ILE A 97 20.00 13.24 11.88
C ILE A 97 21.16 14.17 11.51
N ALA A 98 21.26 14.58 10.25
CA ALA A 98 22.31 15.49 9.78
C ALA A 98 22.23 16.86 10.48
N MET A 99 21.02 17.41 10.62
CA MET A 99 20.79 18.66 11.34
C MET A 99 21.10 18.54 12.83
N LYS A 100 20.76 17.40 13.47
CA LYS A 100 21.09 17.14 14.88
C LYS A 100 22.61 17.08 15.11
N LYS A 101 23.36 16.43 14.19
CA LYS A 101 24.84 16.45 14.19
C LYS A 101 25.39 17.87 14.08
N LEU A 102 24.87 18.67 13.14
CA LEU A 102 25.34 20.04 12.91
C LEU A 102 25.08 20.98 14.11
N ARG A 103 23.99 20.75 14.84
CA ARG A 103 23.66 21.52 16.06
C ARG A 103 24.52 21.15 17.28
N GLY A 104 25.34 20.11 17.19
CA GLY A 104 26.15 19.62 18.30
C GLY A 104 25.36 18.82 19.35
N GLU A 105 24.09 18.52 19.09
CA GLU A 105 23.22 17.75 19.99
C GLU A 105 23.38 16.23 19.75
N TRP A 106 24.60 15.74 19.49
CA TRP A 106 24.80 14.33 19.15
C TRP A 106 24.93 13.41 20.39
N ASP A 107 25.21 13.98 21.55
CA ASP A 107 25.58 13.25 22.77
C ASP A 107 24.44 12.40 23.36
N ASP A 108 23.19 12.75 23.07
CA ASP A 108 21.99 12.03 23.50
C ASP A 108 21.44 11.08 22.41
N TYR A 109 22.14 10.94 21.27
CA TYR A 109 21.68 10.13 20.15
C TYR A 109 21.97 8.65 20.39
N GLY A 110 20.91 7.84 20.41
CA GLY A 110 21.00 6.38 20.57
C GLY A 110 20.57 5.92 21.96
N ARG A 111 21.05 4.75 22.39
CA ARG A 111 20.72 4.23 23.72
C ARG A 111 21.59 4.93 24.77
N PRO A 112 21.00 5.58 25.79
CA PRO A 112 21.79 6.19 26.85
C PRO A 112 22.55 5.11 27.65
N PRO A 113 23.77 5.42 28.12
CA PRO A 113 24.55 4.50 28.93
C PRO A 113 23.81 4.17 30.23
N ALA A 114 23.83 2.90 30.63
CA ALA A 114 23.12 2.43 31.82
C ALA A 114 23.80 2.80 33.14
N ILE A 115 25.11 3.07 33.10
CA ILE A 115 25.94 3.44 34.26
C ILE A 115 26.73 4.68 33.86
N LYS A 116 26.85 5.65 34.78
CA LYS A 116 27.69 6.84 34.56
C LYS A 116 29.15 6.41 34.62
N GLY A 117 29.99 6.90 33.70
CA GLY A 117 31.41 6.48 33.60
C GLY A 117 32.23 6.62 34.89
N GLU A 118 31.78 7.46 35.83
CA GLU A 118 32.38 7.64 37.16
C GLU A 118 32.14 6.47 38.12
N GLU A 119 31.10 5.66 37.92
CA GLU A 119 30.78 4.48 38.74
C GLU A 119 31.38 3.18 38.16
N PHE A 120 32.08 3.26 37.03
CA PHE A 120 32.64 2.10 36.33
C PHE A 120 34.12 1.83 36.68
N PHE A 121 34.77 2.74 37.43
CA PHE A 121 36.15 2.62 37.90
C PHE A 121 36.23 2.52 39.42
#